data_AF-W2TI30-F1
#
_entry.id   AF-W2TI30-F1
#
_cell.length_a   1.000
_cell.length_b   1.000
_cell.length_c   1.000
_cell.angle_alpha   90.00
_cell.angle_beta   90.00
_cell.angle_gamma   90.00
#
_symmetry.space_group_name_H-M   'P 1'
#
loop_
_entity.id
_entity.type
_entity.pdbx_description
1 polymer ?
#
loop_
_entity_poly.entity_id
_entity_poly.type
_entity_poly.pdbx_seq_one_letter_code
_entity_poly.pdbx_strand_id
1 'polypeptide(L)'
;MALRSELMRDGFGKYIPNIVLLSKTDERIREVYSAFTSIQDDDFNELVSRFETLRGEYETLGGCFELLVSTSANTAVEPVLLSILQHFMLIPEDVSIRLSYFRLIENCVSEIVLHKNGVDPDFDSQFRFETPVNEIIDQLQDAEFSRKLEQAVQAKQEAVAKQMQYWQKLDEFRKEATLLRKHIANPNEPIPPATTCTIQQPVDQAIPSTSRLLAVEAGSNSSSLPPITGGPSAPPPPPPPG
;
A
#
# COMPACT_ATOMS: atom_id res chain seq x y z
N MET A 1 6.05 10.50 28.16
CA MET A 1 7.18 10.11 27.27
C MET A 1 8.57 10.45 27.84
N ALA A 2 9.00 11.72 27.92
CA ALA A 2 10.41 12.07 28.20
C ALA A 2 11.04 11.39 29.45
N LEU A 3 10.35 11.42 30.59
CA LEU A 3 10.83 10.76 31.83
C LEU A 3 10.93 9.24 31.68
N ARG A 4 10.04 8.62 30.89
CA ARG A 4 10.11 7.18 30.60
C ARG A 4 11.32 6.87 29.73
N SER A 5 11.56 7.68 28.69
CA SER A 5 12.74 7.55 27.83
C SER A 5 14.04 7.70 28.62
N GLU A 6 14.13 8.68 29.52
CA GLU A 6 15.27 8.87 30.43
C GLU A 6 15.47 7.66 31.34
N LEU A 7 14.41 7.21 32.03
CA LEU A 7 14.46 6.04 32.90
C LEU A 7 14.94 4.78 32.15
N MET A 8 14.47 4.58 30.91
CA MET A 8 14.88 3.45 30.09
C MET A 8 16.35 3.55 29.66
N ARG A 9 16.84 4.74 29.29
CA ARG A 9 18.25 5.00 28.97
C ARG A 9 19.17 4.77 30.17
N ASP A 10 18.72 5.09 31.37
CA ASP A 10 19.46 4.84 32.63
C ASP A 10 19.55 3.35 32.99
N GLY A 11 18.99 2.46 32.16
CA GLY A 11 19.14 1.02 32.25
C GLY A 11 17.95 0.30 32.88
N PHE A 12 16.87 1.01 33.20
CA PHE A 12 15.64 0.39 33.71
C PHE A 12 15.08 -0.66 32.73
N GLY A 13 15.20 -0.42 31.42
CA GLY A 13 14.74 -1.34 30.37
C GLY A 13 15.27 -2.77 30.51
N LYS A 14 16.48 -2.94 31.06
CA LYS A 14 17.11 -4.25 31.30
C LYS A 14 16.39 -5.07 32.38
N TYR A 15 15.64 -4.42 33.26
CA TYR A 15 14.91 -5.06 34.35
C TYR A 15 13.45 -5.34 34.01
N ILE A 16 12.90 -4.73 32.95
CA ILE A 16 11.51 -4.96 32.51
C ILE A 16 11.17 -6.45 32.37
N PRO A 17 11.99 -7.31 31.73
CA PRO A 17 11.68 -8.75 31.64
C PRO A 17 11.55 -9.44 33.01
N ASN A 18 12.35 -9.01 33.99
CA ASN A 18 12.28 -9.54 35.35
C ASN A 18 11.03 -9.05 36.07
N ILE A 19 10.65 -7.78 35.88
CA ILE A 19 9.42 -7.21 36.43
C ILE A 19 8.19 -7.92 35.86
N VAL A 20 8.19 -8.23 34.56
CA VAL A 20 7.15 -9.01 33.87
C VAL A 20 7.05 -10.44 34.43
N LEU A 21 8.17 -11.06 34.81
CA LEU A 21 8.14 -12.37 35.44
C LEU A 21 7.56 -12.30 36.85
N LEU A 22 7.99 -11.31 37.64
CA LEU A 22 7.54 -11.12 39.02
C LEU A 22 6.06 -10.73 39.12
N SER A 23 5.54 -9.96 38.17
CA SER A 23 4.13 -9.57 38.12
C SER A 23 3.18 -10.76 37.95
N LYS A 24 3.67 -11.91 37.50
CA LYS A 24 2.85 -13.14 37.43
C LYS A 24 2.53 -13.69 38.81
N THR A 25 3.43 -13.50 39.78
CA THR A 25 3.35 -14.10 41.12
C THR A 25 3.02 -13.09 42.22
N ASP A 26 3.46 -11.84 42.10
CA ASP A 26 3.26 -10.79 43.11
C ASP A 26 2.22 -9.78 42.64
N GLU A 27 1.12 -9.66 43.39
CA GLU A 27 0.00 -8.79 43.03
C GLU A 27 0.35 -7.31 43.07
N ARG A 28 1.20 -6.87 43.99
CA ARG A 28 1.59 -5.45 44.08
C ARG A 28 2.45 -5.06 42.88
N ILE A 29 3.35 -5.96 42.47
CA ILE A 29 4.15 -5.76 41.26
C ILE A 29 3.25 -5.75 40.03
N ARG A 30 2.25 -6.63 39.97
CA ARG A 30 1.25 -6.65 38.88
C ARG A 30 0.49 -5.34 38.78
N GLU A 31 -0.03 -4.82 39.88
CA GLU A 31 -0.76 -3.56 39.92
C GLU A 31 0.11 -2.39 39.42
N VAL A 32 1.33 -2.26 39.94
CA VAL A 32 2.24 -1.17 39.54
C VAL A 32 2.67 -1.31 38.08
N TYR A 33 3.00 -2.52 37.62
CA TYR A 33 3.39 -2.75 36.23
C TYR A 33 2.22 -2.52 35.26
N SER A 34 1.00 -2.90 35.65
CA SER A 34 -0.21 -2.61 34.87
C SER A 34 -0.48 -1.11 34.79
N ALA A 35 -0.31 -0.36 35.88
CA ALA A 35 -0.43 1.09 35.84
C ALA A 35 0.64 1.73 34.95
N PHE A 36 1.88 1.25 35.02
CA PHE A 36 2.99 1.72 34.19
C PHE A 36 2.71 1.52 32.68
N THR A 37 2.20 0.34 32.30
CA THR A 37 1.85 0.00 30.91
C THR A 37 0.60 0.72 30.44
N SER A 38 -0.40 0.93 31.31
CA SER A 38 -1.57 1.76 30.97
C SER A 38 -1.16 3.20 30.60
N ILE A 39 -0.27 3.82 31.37
CA ILE A 39 0.22 5.17 31.07
C ILE A 39 1.06 5.18 29.78
N GLN A 40 1.78 4.09 29.50
CA GLN A 40 2.53 3.91 28.27
C GLN A 40 1.59 3.87 27.05
N ASP A 41 0.50 3.11 27.13
CA ASP A 41 -0.52 3.03 26.09
C ASP A 41 -1.23 4.37 25.88
N ASP A 42 -1.56 5.08 26.96
CA ASP A 42 -2.17 6.42 26.90
C ASP A 42 -1.26 7.43 26.19
N ASP A 43 0.03 7.45 26.54
CA ASP A 43 1.03 8.29 25.88
C ASP A 43 1.16 7.96 24.38
N PHE A 44 1.13 6.68 24.01
CA PHE A 44 1.18 6.25 22.62
C PHE A 44 -0.07 6.71 21.85
N ASN A 45 -1.26 6.54 22.42
CA ASN A 45 -2.51 6.99 21.82
C ASN A 45 -2.55 8.51 21.64
N GLU A 46 -2.01 9.27 22.60
CA GLU A 46 -1.88 10.72 22.47
C GLU A 46 -0.94 11.08 21.30
N LEU A 47 0.19 10.39 21.17
CA LEU A 47 1.14 10.62 20.08
C LEU A 47 0.52 10.32 18.70
N VAL A 48 -0.23 9.23 18.59
CA VAL A 48 -0.99 8.89 17.37
C VAL A 48 -2.02 9.96 17.06
N SER A 49 -2.77 10.45 18.06
CA SER A 49 -3.76 11.52 17.87
C SER A 49 -3.11 12.83 17.39
N ARG A 50 -1.92 13.17 17.89
CA ARG A 50 -1.14 14.33 17.41
C ARG A 50 -0.71 14.14 15.96
N PHE A 51 -0.27 12.94 15.58
CA PHE A 51 0.08 12.63 14.20
C PHE A 51 -1.11 12.79 13.24
N GLU A 52 -2.30 12.28 13.60
CA GLU A 52 -3.50 12.46 12.78
C GLU A 52 -3.92 13.93 12.67
N THR A 53 -3.73 14.72 13.73
CA THR A 53 -3.96 16.17 13.69
C THR A 53 -2.99 16.84 12.70
N LEU A 54 -1.69 16.55 12.79
CA LEU A 54 -0.68 17.07 11.86
C LEU A 54 -0.98 16.67 10.41
N ARG A 55 -1.42 15.45 10.18
CA ARG A 55 -1.80 14.96 8.85
C ARG A 55 -2.97 15.73 8.24
N GLY A 56 -3.93 16.16 9.07
CA GLY A 56 -5.05 17.01 8.65
C GLY A 56 -4.65 18.48 8.45
N GLU A 57 -3.72 19.00 9.24
CA GLU A 57 -3.24 20.39 9.11
C GLU A 57 -2.31 20.59 7.90
N TYR A 58 -1.47 19.59 7.59
CA TYR A 58 -0.47 19.66 6.54
C TYR A 58 -0.76 18.65 5.41
N GLU A 59 -1.70 19.00 4.54
CA GLU A 59 -2.17 18.13 3.44
C GLU A 59 -1.23 18.12 2.21
N THR A 60 -0.22 18.99 2.16
CA THR A 60 0.69 19.11 1.02
C THR A 60 2.14 18.83 1.39
N LEU A 61 2.86 18.16 0.49
CA LEU A 61 4.29 17.88 0.65
C LEU A 61 5.12 19.17 0.83
N GLY A 62 4.78 20.22 0.10
CA GLY A 62 5.45 21.53 0.19
C GLY A 62 5.32 22.15 1.59
N GLY A 63 4.11 22.14 2.17
CA GLY A 63 3.88 22.66 3.51
C GLY A 63 4.65 21.89 4.60
N CYS A 64 4.65 20.56 4.54
CA CYS A 64 5.46 19.73 5.44
C CYS A 64 6.95 20.04 5.32
N PHE A 65 7.44 20.20 4.08
CA PHE A 65 8.84 20.51 3.82
C PHE A 65 9.26 21.87 4.39
N GLU A 66 8.47 22.92 4.16
CA GLU A 66 8.74 24.27 4.70
C GLU A 66 8.79 24.27 6.23
N LEU A 67 7.87 23.55 6.88
CA LEU A 67 7.89 23.39 8.33
C LEU A 67 9.16 22.67 8.83
N LEU A 68 9.54 21.55 8.20
CA LEU A 68 10.73 20.80 8.60
C LEU A 68 12.01 21.61 8.39
N VAL A 69 12.12 22.34 7.28
CA VAL A 69 13.26 23.21 7.00
C VAL A 69 13.33 24.35 8.02
N SER A 70 12.21 25.03 8.28
CA SER A 70 12.19 26.16 9.23
C SER A 70 12.53 25.76 10.66
N THR A 71 12.07 24.59 11.10
CA THR A 71 12.37 24.05 12.45
C THR A 71 13.79 23.49 12.58
N SER A 72 14.38 23.01 11.48
CA SER A 72 15.73 22.45 11.47
C SER A 72 16.83 23.49 11.19
N ALA A 73 16.48 24.65 10.64
CA ALA A 73 17.43 25.66 10.19
C ALA A 73 18.38 26.13 11.32
N ASN A 74 19.67 26.23 11.01
CA ASN A 74 20.74 26.63 11.94
C ASN A 74 20.90 25.69 13.15
N THR A 75 20.49 24.42 13.01
CA THR A 75 20.71 23.38 14.02
C THR A 75 21.57 22.24 13.47
N ALA A 76 22.05 21.35 14.34
CA ALA A 76 22.76 20.14 13.91
C ALA A 76 21.87 19.15 13.13
N VAL A 77 20.54 19.36 13.10
CA VAL A 77 19.58 18.51 12.38
C VAL A 77 19.59 18.80 10.87
N GLU A 78 19.87 20.05 10.46
CA GLU A 78 19.86 20.48 9.06
C GLU A 78 20.69 19.58 8.11
N PRO A 79 21.98 19.28 8.40
CA PRO A 79 22.76 18.38 7.54
C PRO A 79 22.24 16.93 7.52
N VAL A 80 21.59 16.47 8.61
CA VAL A 80 20.98 15.14 8.68
C VAL A 80 19.73 15.07 7.78
N LEU A 81 18.85 16.08 7.87
CA LEU A 81 17.67 16.17 7.02
C LEU A 81 18.05 16.27 5.54
N LEU A 82 19.09 17.04 5.20
CA LEU A 82 19.62 17.12 3.84
C LEU A 82 20.09 15.74 3.35
N SER A 83 20.85 15.02 4.17
CA SER A 83 21.32 13.67 3.83
C SER A 83 20.16 12.72 3.56
N ILE A 84 19.09 12.74 4.39
CA ILE A 84 17.90 11.90 4.17
C ILE A 84 17.27 12.18 2.80
N LEU A 85 17.08 13.45 2.45
CA LEU A 85 16.49 13.83 1.16
C LEU A 85 17.38 13.44 -0.03
N GLN A 86 18.70 13.53 0.12
CA GLN A 86 19.66 13.07 -0.90
C GLN A 86 19.55 11.55 -1.14
N HIS A 87 19.33 10.75 -0.10
CA HIS A 87 19.09 9.31 -0.26
C HIS A 87 17.81 9.03 -1.04
N PHE A 88 16.75 9.82 -0.83
CA PHE A 88 15.51 9.67 -1.59
C PHE A 88 15.69 9.96 -3.09
N MET A 89 16.67 10.79 -3.47
CA MET A 89 16.99 11.06 -4.87
C MET A 89 17.70 9.89 -5.58
N LEU A 90 18.23 8.91 -4.84
CA LEU A 90 18.88 7.72 -5.40
C LEU A 90 17.91 6.57 -5.66
N ILE A 91 16.65 6.69 -5.24
CA ILE A 91 15.62 5.67 -5.47
C ILE A 91 15.32 5.59 -6.98
N PRO A 92 15.19 4.38 -7.57
CA PRO A 92 14.90 4.22 -9.01
C PRO A 92 13.67 5.00 -9.50
N GLU A 93 13.69 5.42 -10.75
CA GLU A 93 12.61 6.22 -11.35
C GLU A 93 11.34 5.42 -11.70
N ASP A 94 11.41 4.09 -11.75
CA ASP A 94 10.25 3.24 -12.00
C ASP A 94 9.18 3.46 -10.92
N VAL A 95 7.97 3.85 -11.33
CA VAL A 95 6.92 4.32 -10.42
C VAL A 95 6.47 3.23 -9.43
N SER A 96 6.39 1.98 -9.88
CA SER A 96 5.95 0.87 -9.03
C SER A 96 7.00 0.53 -7.98
N ILE A 97 8.26 0.39 -8.40
CA ILE A 97 9.39 0.12 -7.50
C ILE A 97 9.58 1.28 -6.53
N ARG A 98 9.53 2.53 -7.03
CA ARG A 98 9.66 3.74 -6.22
C ARG A 98 8.59 3.81 -5.14
N LEU A 99 7.34 3.47 -5.46
CA LEU A 99 6.26 3.39 -4.46
C LEU A 99 6.58 2.37 -3.36
N SER A 100 7.09 1.18 -3.73
CA SER A 100 7.50 0.17 -2.74
C SER A 100 8.62 0.66 -1.82
N TYR A 101 9.62 1.36 -2.36
CA TYR A 101 10.67 1.99 -1.54
C TYR A 101 10.10 3.00 -0.55
N PHE A 102 9.24 3.92 -1.01
CA PHE A 102 8.66 4.94 -0.14
C PHE A 102 7.72 4.36 0.92
N ARG A 103 6.97 3.29 0.60
CA ARG A 103 6.16 2.58 1.61
C ARG A 103 7.03 1.91 2.68
N LEU A 104 8.12 1.27 2.27
CA LEU A 104 9.03 0.65 3.22
C LEU A 104 9.66 1.71 4.14
N ILE A 105 10.15 2.81 3.56
CA ILE A 105 10.72 3.94 4.31
C ILE A 105 9.67 4.55 5.25
N GLU A 106 8.45 4.79 4.79
CA GLU A 106 7.33 5.28 5.60
C GLU A 106 7.11 4.41 6.84
N ASN A 107 7.06 3.08 6.67
CA ASN A 107 6.88 2.16 7.79
C ASN A 107 8.05 2.19 8.76
N CYS A 108 9.29 2.25 8.26
CA CYS A 108 10.47 2.40 9.12
C CYS A 108 10.45 3.73 9.89
N VAL A 109 10.07 4.84 9.24
CA VAL A 109 9.93 6.15 9.91
C VAL A 109 8.82 6.11 10.95
N SER A 110 7.69 5.48 10.63
CA SER A 110 6.57 5.27 11.57
C SER A 110 7.04 4.50 12.80
N GLU A 111 7.80 3.41 12.64
CA GLU A 111 8.28 2.61 13.77
C GLU A 111 9.31 3.35 14.64
N ILE A 112 10.14 4.21 14.03
CA ILE A 112 11.12 5.04 14.75
C ILE A 112 10.44 6.15 15.54
N VAL A 113 9.47 6.85 14.93
CA VAL A 113 8.86 8.06 15.49
C VAL A 113 7.65 7.73 16.38
N LEU A 114 6.85 6.74 15.99
CA LEU A 114 5.66 6.26 16.70
C LEU A 114 5.96 4.90 17.35
N HIS A 115 6.99 4.86 18.19
CA HIS A 115 7.36 3.62 18.86
C HIS A 115 6.30 3.21 19.89
N LYS A 116 5.77 1.98 19.79
CA LYS A 116 4.68 1.45 20.63
C LYS A 116 4.99 1.51 22.12
N ASN A 117 6.27 1.42 22.47
CA ASN A 117 6.69 1.44 23.86
C ASN A 117 6.74 2.85 24.46
N GLY A 118 6.46 3.91 23.71
CA GLY A 118 6.45 5.28 24.23
C GLY A 118 7.79 5.67 24.88
N VAL A 119 8.87 5.19 24.28
CA VAL A 119 10.26 5.33 24.72
C VAL A 119 11.05 5.68 23.47
N ASP A 120 11.93 6.66 23.58
CA ASP A 120 12.82 7.05 22.48
C ASP A 120 13.70 5.84 22.08
N PRO A 121 14.06 5.71 20.80
CA PRO A 121 15.10 4.79 20.36
C PRO A 121 16.36 4.89 21.24
N ASP A 122 16.98 3.75 21.55
CA ASP A 122 18.30 3.75 22.18
C ASP A 122 19.35 4.19 21.13
N PHE A 123 19.80 5.44 21.26
CA PHE A 123 20.80 6.05 20.38
C PHE A 123 22.25 5.78 20.81
N ASP A 124 22.48 5.32 22.05
CA ASP A 124 23.81 5.11 22.61
C ASP A 124 24.34 3.69 22.34
N SER A 125 23.44 2.72 22.09
CA SER A 125 23.81 1.33 21.83
C SER A 125 23.41 0.83 20.44
N GLN A 126 22.36 0.02 20.34
CA GLN A 126 21.82 -0.54 19.11
C GLN A 126 20.32 -0.30 19.07
N PHE A 127 19.86 0.46 18.08
CA PHE A 127 18.45 0.47 17.72
C PHE A 127 18.11 -0.84 16.99
N ARG A 128 17.07 -1.51 17.47
CA ARG A 128 16.49 -2.68 16.80
C ARG A 128 15.02 -2.38 16.54
N PHE A 129 14.61 -2.52 15.30
CA PHE A 129 13.19 -2.56 14.97
C PHE A 129 12.54 -3.69 15.76
N GLU A 130 11.41 -3.39 16.39
CA GLU A 130 10.60 -4.35 17.12
C GLU A 130 9.92 -5.30 16.13
N THR A 131 9.54 -4.76 14.97
CA THR A 131 9.04 -5.53 13.83
C THR A 131 10.19 -5.79 12.85
N PRO A 132 10.55 -7.06 12.58
CA PRO A 132 11.53 -7.38 11.56
C PRO A 132 11.14 -6.77 10.20
N VAL A 133 12.10 -6.22 9.47
CA VAL A 133 11.85 -5.59 8.16
C VAL A 133 11.15 -6.54 7.18
N ASN A 134 11.43 -7.85 7.26
CA ASN A 134 10.72 -8.85 6.45
C ASN A 134 9.22 -8.90 6.77
N GLU A 135 8.84 -8.81 8.05
CA GLU A 135 7.43 -8.79 8.44
C GLU A 135 6.75 -7.48 7.99
N ILE A 136 7.46 -6.36 7.98
CA ILE A 136 6.96 -5.10 7.40
C ILE A 136 6.68 -5.27 5.90
N ILE A 137 7.59 -5.92 5.17
CA ILE A 137 7.42 -6.21 3.74
C ILE A 137 6.20 -7.11 3.52
N ASP A 138 6.04 -8.17 4.32
CA ASP A 138 4.91 -9.09 4.22
C ASP A 138 3.58 -8.36 4.48
N GLN A 139 3.51 -7.53 5.52
CA GLN A 139 2.34 -6.70 5.82
C GLN A 139 1.99 -5.73 4.69
N LEU A 140 3.00 -5.13 4.04
CA LEU A 140 2.80 -4.27 2.88
C LEU A 140 2.23 -5.03 1.67
N GLN A 141 2.67 -6.27 1.44
CA GLN A 141 2.14 -7.11 0.37
C GLN A 141 0.70 -7.54 0.64
N ASP A 142 0.40 -7.94 1.87
CA ASP A 142 -0.95 -8.33 2.30
C ASP A 142 -1.93 -7.16 2.19
N ALA A 143 -1.52 -5.96 2.62
CA ALA A 143 -2.31 -4.74 2.48
C ALA A 143 -2.58 -4.40 1.00
N GLU A 144 -1.58 -4.55 0.13
CA GLU A 144 -1.75 -4.32 -1.30
C GLU A 144 -2.69 -5.35 -1.94
N PHE A 145 -2.56 -6.62 -1.57
CA PHE A 145 -3.44 -7.68 -2.04
C PHE A 145 -4.87 -7.46 -1.57
N SER A 146 -5.07 -7.12 -0.29
CA SER A 146 -6.38 -6.79 0.28
C SER A 146 -7.03 -5.63 -0.47
N ARG A 147 -6.28 -4.54 -0.71
CA ARG A 147 -6.79 -3.39 -1.48
C ARG A 147 -7.20 -3.76 -2.90
N LYS A 148 -6.40 -4.57 -3.59
CA LYS A 148 -6.73 -5.07 -4.94
C LYS A 148 -7.99 -5.95 -4.92
N LEU A 149 -8.13 -6.78 -3.90
CA LEU A 149 -9.30 -7.63 -3.70
C LEU A 149 -10.56 -6.79 -3.46
N GLU A 150 -10.51 -5.80 -2.58
CA GLU A 150 -11.62 -4.89 -2.31
C GLU A 150 -12.06 -4.13 -3.57
N GLN A 151 -11.11 -3.63 -4.37
CA GLN A 151 -11.41 -2.98 -5.64
C GLN A 151 -12.08 -3.93 -6.64
N ALA A 152 -11.59 -5.16 -6.74
CA ALA A 152 -12.17 -6.18 -7.61
C ALA A 152 -13.59 -6.58 -7.17
N VAL A 153 -13.81 -6.69 -5.86
CA VAL A 153 -15.14 -6.92 -5.28
C VAL A 153 -16.05 -5.73 -5.59
N GLN A 154 -15.64 -4.50 -5.33
CA GLN A 154 -16.45 -3.32 -5.61
C GLN A 154 -16.84 -3.24 -7.10
N ALA A 155 -15.89 -3.45 -8.01
CA ALA A 155 -16.14 -3.48 -9.45
C ALA A 155 -17.13 -4.59 -9.85
N LYS A 156 -17.01 -5.78 -9.24
CA LYS A 156 -17.96 -6.89 -9.46
C LYS A 156 -19.36 -6.52 -8.97
N GLN A 157 -19.48 -5.92 -7.79
CA GLN A 157 -20.75 -5.49 -7.21
C GLN A 157 -21.44 -4.47 -8.11
N GLU A 158 -20.69 -3.49 -8.63
CA GLU A 158 -21.19 -2.51 -9.60
C GLU A 158 -21.62 -3.16 -10.91
N ALA A 159 -20.85 -4.13 -11.42
CA ALA A 159 -21.21 -4.88 -12.63
C ALA A 159 -22.49 -5.70 -12.45
N VAL A 160 -22.66 -6.37 -11.30
CA VAL A 160 -23.87 -7.12 -10.96
C VAL A 160 -25.08 -6.19 -10.84
N ALA A 161 -24.92 -5.03 -10.20
CA ALA A 161 -25.98 -4.04 -10.09
C ALA A 161 -26.43 -3.53 -11.47
N LYS A 162 -25.48 -3.21 -12.36
CA LYS A 162 -25.77 -2.84 -13.75
C LYS A 162 -26.46 -3.99 -14.50
N GLN A 163 -25.98 -5.22 -14.35
CA GLN A 163 -26.59 -6.40 -14.97
C GLN A 163 -28.04 -6.59 -14.53
N MET A 164 -28.35 -6.36 -13.25
CA MET A 164 -29.72 -6.42 -12.74
C MET A 164 -30.62 -5.35 -13.37
N GLN A 165 -30.12 -4.12 -13.54
CA GLN A 165 -30.86 -3.06 -14.24
C GLN A 165 -31.15 -3.43 -15.69
N TYR A 166 -30.17 -4.00 -16.40
CA TYR A 166 -30.38 -4.50 -17.77
C TYR A 166 -31.43 -5.62 -17.82
N TRP A 167 -31.38 -6.57 -16.88
CA TRP A 167 -32.36 -7.66 -16.81
C TRP A 167 -33.79 -7.15 -16.59
N GLN A 168 -33.97 -6.17 -15.70
CA GLN A 168 -35.29 -5.55 -15.47
C GLN A 168 -35.81 -4.89 -16.75
N LYS A 169 -34.97 -4.14 -17.46
CA LYS A 169 -35.35 -3.53 -18.74
C LYS A 169 -35.65 -4.56 -19.82
N LEU A 170 -34.90 -5.65 -19.88
CA LEU A 170 -35.19 -6.73 -20.82
C LEU A 170 -36.55 -7.38 -20.54
N ASP A 171 -36.92 -7.54 -19.26
CA ASP A 171 -38.22 -8.07 -18.87
C ASP A 171 -39.39 -7.13 -19.25
N GLU A 172 -39.20 -5.81 -19.08
CA GLU A 172 -40.16 -4.79 -19.55
C GLU A 172 -40.38 -4.89 -21.07
N PHE A 173 -39.30 -4.93 -21.86
CA PHE A 173 -39.39 -5.09 -23.32
C PHE A 173 -40.04 -6.41 -23.73
N ARG A 174 -39.76 -7.51 -23.01
CA ARG A 174 -40.40 -8.82 -23.26
C ARG A 174 -41.91 -8.75 -23.02
N LYS A 175 -42.36 -8.08 -21.96
CA LYS A 175 -43.78 -7.87 -21.66
C LYS A 175 -44.45 -7.01 -22.73
N GLU A 176 -43.84 -5.89 -23.10
CA GLU A 176 -44.33 -5.01 -24.17
C GLU A 176 -44.48 -5.78 -25.49
N ALA A 177 -43.43 -6.50 -25.92
CA ALA A 177 -43.46 -7.30 -27.15
C ALA A 177 -44.57 -8.37 -27.13
N THR A 178 -44.85 -8.96 -25.97
CA THR A 178 -45.93 -9.93 -25.81
C THR A 178 -47.30 -9.28 -25.95
N LEU A 179 -47.51 -8.11 -25.35
CA LEU A 179 -48.75 -7.33 -25.47
C LEU A 179 -48.96 -6.83 -26.90
N LEU A 180 -47.91 -6.33 -27.56
CA LEU A 180 -47.96 -5.92 -28.97
C LEU A 180 -48.37 -7.09 -29.88
N ARG A 181 -47.81 -8.29 -29.65
CA ARG A 181 -48.21 -9.50 -30.40
C ARG A 181 -49.69 -9.85 -30.21
N LYS A 182 -50.24 -9.68 -29.00
CA LYS A 182 -51.68 -9.90 -28.76
C LYS A 182 -52.54 -8.86 -29.47
N HIS A 183 -52.14 -7.59 -29.46
CA HIS A 183 -52.81 -6.53 -30.21
C HIS A 183 -52.82 -6.79 -31.72
N ILE A 184 -51.70 -7.26 -32.28
CA ILE A 184 -51.62 -7.65 -33.70
C ILE A 184 -52.56 -8.82 -34.01
N ALA A 185 -52.71 -9.77 -33.09
CA ALA A 185 -53.63 -10.89 -33.25
C ALA A 185 -55.11 -10.48 -33.08
N ASN A 186 -55.40 -9.52 -32.20
CA ASN A 186 -56.74 -9.02 -31.88
C ASN A 186 -56.73 -7.48 -31.81
N PRO A 187 -57.19 -6.77 -32.86
CA PRO A 187 -57.17 -5.30 -32.93
C PRO A 187 -58.00 -4.55 -31.87
N ASN A 188 -58.83 -5.27 -31.11
CA ASN A 188 -59.64 -4.72 -30.03
C ASN A 188 -58.87 -4.59 -28.70
N GLU A 189 -57.68 -5.18 -28.55
CA GLU A 189 -56.84 -4.98 -27.37
C GLU A 189 -56.18 -3.58 -27.40
N PRO A 190 -55.90 -2.93 -26.26
CA PRO A 190 -55.21 -1.63 -26.25
C PRO A 190 -53.72 -1.76 -26.61
N ILE A 191 -53.17 -0.75 -27.29
CA ILE A 191 -51.73 -0.67 -27.60
C ILE A 191 -50.96 -0.40 -26.29
N PRO A 192 -49.94 -1.22 -25.94
CA PRO A 192 -49.13 -0.99 -24.74
C PRO A 192 -48.28 0.30 -24.87
N PRO A 193 -47.99 0.99 -23.76
CA PRO A 193 -47.10 2.15 -23.76
C PRO A 193 -45.67 1.76 -24.11
N ALA A 194 -44.97 2.62 -24.86
CA ALA A 194 -43.60 2.36 -25.30
C ALA A 194 -42.63 2.35 -24.11
N THR A 195 -41.79 1.32 -24.02
CA THR A 195 -40.74 1.26 -23.00
C THR A 195 -39.55 2.14 -23.40
N THR A 196 -39.28 3.19 -22.61
CA THR A 196 -38.11 4.06 -22.80
C THR A 196 -36.88 3.47 -22.10
N CYS A 197 -35.77 3.34 -22.83
CA CYS A 197 -34.48 2.91 -22.27
C CYS A 197 -33.55 4.11 -22.05
N THR A 198 -33.21 4.38 -20.79
CA THR A 198 -32.27 5.43 -20.37
C THR A 198 -30.94 4.87 -19.83
N ILE A 199 -30.75 3.54 -19.88
CA ILE A 199 -29.53 2.90 -19.39
C ILE A 199 -28.40 3.11 -20.42
N GLN A 200 -27.26 3.59 -19.94
CA GLN A 200 -26.07 3.84 -20.75
C GLN A 200 -25.42 2.52 -21.18
N GLN A 201 -25.13 2.34 -22.48
CA GLN A 201 -24.59 1.09 -23.03
C GLN A 201 -23.30 0.64 -22.32
N PRO A 202 -23.04 -0.68 -22.21
CA PRO A 202 -21.78 -1.16 -21.67
C PRO A 202 -20.63 -0.65 -22.55
N VAL A 203 -19.73 0.13 -21.97
CA VAL A 203 -18.45 0.46 -22.61
C VAL A 203 -17.51 -0.72 -22.43
N ASP A 204 -17.03 -1.29 -23.53
CA ASP A 204 -15.98 -2.30 -23.53
C ASP A 204 -14.67 -1.68 -23.03
N GLN A 205 -14.47 -1.68 -21.72
CA GLN A 205 -13.14 -1.44 -21.16
C GLN A 205 -12.34 -2.72 -21.36
N ALA A 206 -11.49 -2.71 -22.39
CA ALA A 206 -10.56 -3.80 -22.69
C ALA A 206 -9.72 -4.10 -21.44
N ILE A 207 -9.99 -5.24 -20.82
CA ILE A 207 -9.20 -5.79 -19.73
C ILE A 207 -7.84 -6.19 -20.33
N PRO A 208 -6.69 -5.65 -19.87
CA PRO A 208 -5.40 -6.10 -20.37
C PRO A 208 -5.22 -7.56 -19.98
N SER A 209 -5.36 -8.45 -20.96
CA SER A 209 -5.29 -9.90 -20.81
C SER A 209 -3.86 -10.31 -20.50
N THR A 210 -3.53 -10.41 -19.21
CA THR A 210 -2.29 -11.05 -18.74
C THR A 210 -2.54 -12.55 -18.61
N SER A 211 -2.53 -13.25 -19.75
CA SER A 211 -2.45 -14.71 -19.80
C SER A 211 -1.74 -15.14 -21.07
N ARG A 212 -0.41 -15.03 -21.06
CA ARG A 212 0.46 -15.85 -21.93
C ARG A 212 0.96 -17.01 -21.09
N LEU A 213 0.16 -18.07 -21.02
CA LEU A 213 0.66 -19.39 -20.68
C LEU A 213 0.94 -20.15 -21.98
N LEU A 214 2.13 -20.72 -22.01
CA LEU A 214 2.76 -21.46 -23.09
C LEU A 214 1.90 -22.64 -23.54
N ALA A 215 1.67 -22.75 -24.85
CA ALA A 215 1.30 -24.00 -25.49
C ALA A 215 2.13 -24.16 -26.76
N VAL A 216 2.96 -25.19 -26.74
CA VAL A 216 3.83 -25.67 -27.81
C VAL A 216 2.96 -26.45 -28.80
N GLU A 217 2.95 -26.06 -30.07
CA GLU A 217 2.73 -27.00 -31.19
C GLU A 217 3.62 -26.64 -32.38
N ALA A 218 4.16 -27.71 -32.98
CA ALA A 218 5.21 -27.73 -33.97
C ALA A 218 4.73 -27.33 -35.38
N GLY A 219 5.61 -26.70 -36.17
CA GLY A 219 5.38 -26.54 -37.62
C GLY A 219 6.25 -25.51 -38.33
N SER A 220 7.44 -25.94 -38.73
CA SER A 220 8.20 -25.51 -39.94
C SER A 220 8.52 -24.01 -40.22
N ASN A 221 9.83 -23.77 -40.26
CA ASN A 221 10.59 -23.01 -41.29
C ASN A 221 10.41 -21.49 -41.40
N SER A 222 11.33 -20.73 -40.80
CA SER A 222 12.48 -20.12 -41.51
C SER A 222 13.18 -19.11 -40.59
N SER A 223 14.47 -19.32 -40.38
CA SER A 223 15.30 -18.53 -39.48
C SER A 223 15.79 -17.27 -40.17
N SER A 224 15.40 -16.09 -39.69
CA SER A 224 16.11 -14.83 -39.96
C SER A 224 16.34 -14.09 -38.65
N LEU A 225 17.52 -14.28 -38.07
CA LEU A 225 18.01 -13.53 -36.91
C LEU A 225 18.29 -12.07 -37.32
N PRO A 226 17.82 -11.07 -36.55
CA PRO A 226 18.32 -9.70 -36.66
C PRO A 226 19.70 -9.57 -35.96
N PRO A 227 20.54 -8.61 -36.36
CA PRO A 227 21.94 -8.54 -35.95
C PRO A 227 22.08 -8.04 -34.51
N ILE A 228 22.77 -8.83 -33.67
CA ILE A 228 23.28 -8.39 -32.37
C ILE A 228 24.50 -7.51 -32.63
N THR A 229 24.39 -6.23 -32.29
CA THR A 229 25.53 -5.33 -32.15
C THR A 229 25.93 -5.31 -30.68
N GLY A 230 27.22 -5.51 -30.38
CA GLY A 230 27.79 -5.29 -29.04
C GLY A 230 28.31 -6.53 -28.32
N GLY A 231 29.31 -7.22 -28.90
CA GLY A 231 30.22 -8.09 -28.15
C GLY A 231 31.63 -7.47 -28.12
N PRO A 232 32.44 -7.69 -27.06
CA PRO A 232 33.77 -7.11 -26.95
C PRO A 232 34.68 -7.63 -28.08
N SER A 233 35.52 -6.74 -28.60
CA SER A 233 36.38 -6.97 -29.77
C SER A 233 37.29 -8.19 -29.59
N ALA A 234 37.32 -9.06 -30.60
CA ALA A 234 38.26 -10.18 -30.65
C ALA A 234 39.72 -9.66 -30.71
N PRO A 235 40.68 -10.37 -30.08
CA PRO A 235 42.08 -9.95 -30.09
C PRO A 235 42.70 -10.10 -31.49
N PRO A 236 43.69 -9.26 -31.84
CA PRO A 236 44.30 -9.28 -33.17
C PRO A 236 45.12 -10.56 -33.41
N PRO A 237 45.18 -11.05 -34.66
CA PRO A 237 45.95 -12.23 -35.00
C PRO A 237 47.46 -11.99 -34.86
N PRO A 238 48.25 -13.04 -34.53
CA PRO A 238 49.69 -12.93 -34.40
C PRO A 238 50.36 -12.68 -35.78
N PRO A 239 51.49 -11.95 -35.80
CA PRO A 239 52.20 -11.64 -37.04
C PRO A 239 52.81 -12.90 -37.68
N PRO A 240 52.87 -12.95 -39.02
CA PRO A 240 53.51 -14.06 -39.72
C PRO A 240 55.03 -14.05 -39.50
N PRO A 241 55.69 -15.21 -39.53
CA PRO A 241 57.14 -15.30 -39.33
C PRO A 241 57.88 -14.75 -40.56
N GLY A 242 58.73 -13.75 -40.33
CA GLY A 242 59.63 -13.16 -41.32
C GLY A 242 60.39 -11.98 -40.74
#